data_AF-A0ABD7VNL9-F1
#
_entry.id   AF-A0ABD7VNL9-F1
#
_cell.length_a   1.000
_cell.length_b   1.000
_cell.length_c   1.000
_cell.angle_alpha   90.00
_cell.angle_beta   90.00
_cell.angle_gamma   90.00
#
_symmetry.space_group_name_H-M   'P 1'
#
loop_
_entity.id
_entity.type
_entity.pdbx_description
1 polymer ?
#
loop_
_entity_poly.entity_id
_entity_poly.type
_entity_poly.pdbx_seq_one_letter_code
_entity_poly.pdbx_strand_id
1 'polypeptide(L)'
;MLGHPIGQAEDELKHWVFRASRSRIPEIVESARKIRRRRPDILRTIGSGYPNARLEAFNNRIKVTIRMAYGFQRVTNLISLIMLRCGGLDIRLPEPVS
;
A
#
# COMPACT_ATOMS: atom_id res chain seq x y z
N MET A 1 25.82 8.53 2.00
CA MET A 1 26.41 7.47 1.16
C MET A 1 25.64 6.17 1.44
N LEU A 2 24.50 5.95 0.78
CA LEU A 2 23.71 4.72 0.95
C LEU A 2 23.96 3.85 -0.28
N GLY A 3 24.83 2.85 -0.11
CA GLY A 3 25.10 1.84 -1.13
C GLY A 3 23.80 1.18 -1.60
N HIS A 4 23.70 0.90 -2.90
CA HIS A 4 22.52 0.44 -3.63
C HIS A 4 21.52 -0.43 -2.82
N PRO A 5 20.48 0.15 -2.20
CA PRO A 5 19.51 -0.60 -1.41
C PRO A 5 18.66 -1.54 -2.28
N ILE A 6 18.56 -1.25 -3.58
CA ILE A 6 17.76 -2.05 -4.52
C ILE A 6 18.45 -3.36 -4.87
N GLY A 7 19.79 -3.36 -5.04
CA GLY A 7 20.54 -4.57 -5.39
C GLY A 7 20.51 -5.59 -4.26
N GLN A 8 20.77 -5.14 -3.02
CA GLN A 8 20.64 -6.00 -1.84
C GLN A 8 19.21 -6.51 -1.66
N ALA A 9 18.21 -5.64 -1.78
CA ALA A 9 16.80 -6.05 -1.69
C ALA A 9 16.40 -7.07 -2.77
N GLU A 10 16.94 -6.94 -3.99
CA GLU A 10 16.70 -7.89 -5.07
C GLU A 10 17.26 -9.27 -4.74
N ASP A 11 18.50 -9.34 -4.24
CA ASP A 11 19.14 -10.61 -3.91
C ASP A 11 18.50 -11.28 -2.70
N GLU A 12 18.15 -10.52 -1.66
CA GLU A 12 17.40 -11.02 -0.51
C GLU A 12 16.02 -11.55 -0.93
N LEU A 13 15.31 -10.83 -1.80
CA LEU A 13 14.00 -11.24 -2.30
C LEU A 13 14.09 -12.52 -3.14
N LYS A 14 15.11 -12.63 -4.00
CA LYS A 14 15.40 -13.85 -4.76
C LYS A 14 15.66 -15.03 -3.82
N HIS A 15 16.51 -14.85 -2.82
CA HIS A 15 16.84 -15.88 -1.84
C HIS A 15 15.60 -16.30 -1.04
N TRP A 16 14.79 -15.35 -0.57
CA TRP A 16 13.57 -15.67 0.15
C TRP A 16 12.58 -16.47 -0.71
N VAL A 17 12.33 -16.03 -1.96
CA VAL A 17 11.43 -16.75 -2.90
C VAL A 17 11.97 -18.16 -3.18
N PHE A 18 13.28 -18.34 -3.31
CA PHE A 18 13.91 -19.64 -3.52
C PHE A 18 13.64 -20.61 -2.37
N ARG A 19 13.76 -20.14 -1.12
CA ARG A 19 13.46 -20.96 0.08
C ARG A 19 11.97 -21.22 0.23
N ALA A 20 11.16 -20.18 0.11
CA ALA A 20 9.71 -20.25 0.28
C ALA A 20 9.05 -21.18 -0.75
N SER A 21 9.55 -21.22 -1.98
CA SER A 21 9.03 -22.11 -3.04
C SER A 21 9.34 -23.59 -2.81
N ARG A 22 10.29 -23.91 -1.92
CA ARG A 22 10.62 -25.28 -1.50
C ARG A 22 9.97 -25.66 -0.17
N SER A 23 9.23 -24.74 0.44
CA SER A 23 8.47 -25.03 1.64
C SER A 23 7.42 -26.10 1.36
N ARG A 24 7.19 -26.99 2.32
CA ARG A 24 6.09 -27.97 2.27
C ARG A 24 4.74 -27.35 2.70
N ILE A 25 4.71 -26.05 2.96
CA ILE A 25 3.52 -25.30 3.35
C ILE A 25 2.92 -24.63 2.10
N PRO A 26 1.75 -25.06 1.60
CA PRO A 26 1.17 -24.55 0.36
C PRO A 26 0.96 -23.03 0.34
N GLU A 27 0.58 -22.44 1.46
CA GLU A 27 0.34 -21.00 1.61
C GLU A 27 1.63 -20.18 1.41
N ILE A 28 2.76 -20.72 1.87
CA ILE A 28 4.07 -20.11 1.69
C ILE A 28 4.51 -20.20 0.22
N VAL A 29 4.30 -21.35 -0.42
CA VAL A 29 4.60 -21.54 -1.85
C VAL A 29 3.76 -20.58 -2.71
N GLU A 30 2.47 -20.44 -2.39
CA GLU A 30 1.56 -19.53 -3.09
C GLU A 30 1.98 -18.06 -2.90
N SER A 31 2.37 -17.69 -1.68
CA SER A 31 2.92 -16.36 -1.40
C SER A 31 4.19 -16.09 -2.20
N ALA A 32 5.11 -17.06 -2.26
CA ALA A 32 6.32 -16.97 -3.07
C ALA A 32 6.01 -16.81 -4.57
N ARG A 33 4.98 -17.50 -5.07
CA ARG A 33 4.50 -17.37 -6.45
C ARG A 33 3.95 -15.97 -6.73
N LYS A 34 3.16 -15.41 -5.82
CA LYS A 34 2.63 -14.03 -5.95
C LYS A 34 3.75 -12.99 -5.94
N ILE A 35 4.68 -13.11 -4.99
CA ILE A 35 5.83 -12.21 -4.86
C ILE A 35 6.70 -12.27 -6.11
N ARG A 36 6.96 -13.47 -6.66
CA ARG A 36 7.72 -13.64 -7.89
C ARG A 36 7.07 -12.93 -9.08
N ARG A 37 5.75 -13.01 -9.23
CA ARG A 37 5.01 -12.33 -10.30
C ARG A 37 5.05 -10.80 -10.17
N ARG A 38 5.08 -10.27 -8.94
CA ARG A 38 5.12 -8.82 -8.66
C ARG A 38 6.51 -8.28 -8.32
N ARG A 39 7.58 -9.06 -8.54
CA ARG A 39 8.96 -8.68 -8.19
C ARG A 39 9.36 -7.29 -8.71
N PRO A 40 9.09 -6.92 -9.98
CA PRO A 40 9.44 -5.58 -10.48
C PRO A 40 8.76 -4.45 -9.71
N ASP A 41 7.47 -4.63 -9.35
CA ASP A 41 6.71 -3.63 -8.60
C ASP A 41 7.21 -3.48 -7.16
N ILE A 42 7.59 -4.60 -6.53
CA ILE A 42 8.16 -4.61 -5.17
C ILE A 42 9.47 -3.83 -5.15
N LEU A 43 10.38 -4.09 -6.09
CA LEU A 43 11.66 -3.39 -6.19
C LEU A 43 11.48 -1.90 -6.51
N ARG A 44 10.54 -1.55 -7.39
CA ARG A 44 10.17 -0.15 -7.66
C ARG A 44 9.66 0.54 -6.40
N THR A 45 8.86 -0.15 -5.59
CA THR A 45 8.33 0.40 -4.33
C THR A 45 9.44 0.62 -3.30
N ILE A 46 10.39 -0.31 -3.17
CA ILE A 46 11.57 -0.13 -2.30
C ILE A 46 12.40 1.08 -2.77
N GLY A 47 12.61 1.21 -4.09
CA GLY A 47 13.32 2.36 -4.67
C GLY A 47 12.61 3.70 -4.46
N SER A 48 11.28 3.71 -4.30
CA SER A 48 10.52 4.94 -4.03
C SER A 48 10.80 5.55 -2.65
N GLY A 49 11.34 4.78 -1.71
CA GLY A 49 11.67 5.26 -0.36
C GLY A 49 10.46 5.59 0.52
N TYR A 50 9.23 5.31 0.08
CA TYR A 50 8.06 5.52 0.93
C TYR A 50 8.04 4.53 2.11
N PRO A 51 7.91 5.02 3.35
CA PRO A 51 7.85 4.15 4.50
C PRO A 51 6.53 3.37 4.51
N ASN A 52 6.60 2.06 4.75
CA ASN A 52 5.42 1.20 4.85
C ASN A 52 4.41 1.73 5.89
N ALA A 53 4.88 2.34 6.98
CA ALA A 53 4.03 2.97 7.98
C ALA A 53 3.08 4.03 7.40
N ARG A 54 3.53 4.80 6.40
CA ARG A 54 2.68 5.80 5.73
C ARG A 54 1.62 5.13 4.86
N LEU A 55 1.99 4.10 4.11
CA LEU A 55 1.04 3.32 3.30
C LEU A 55 -0.01 2.63 4.19
N GLU A 56 0.40 2.05 5.31
CA GLU A 56 -0.52 1.44 6.28
C GLU A 56 -1.43 2.44 6.96
N ALA A 57 -0.93 3.65 7.27
CA ALA A 57 -1.77 4.73 7.77
C ALA A 57 -2.88 5.09 6.77
N PHE A 58 -2.56 5.20 5.47
CA PHE A 58 -3.58 5.40 4.43
C PHE A 58 -4.56 4.23 4.35
N ASN A 59 -4.07 3.00 4.33
CA ASN A 59 -4.92 1.79 4.31
C ASN A 59 -5.92 1.78 5.48
N ASN A 60 -5.46 2.14 6.68
CA ASN A 60 -6.31 2.19 7.87
C ASN A 60 -7.37 3.29 7.78
N ARG A 61 -7.00 4.50 7.30
CA ARG A 61 -7.96 5.59 7.06
C ARG A 61 -9.02 5.20 6.03
N ILE A 62 -8.63 4.51 4.97
CA ILE A 62 -9.56 3.99 3.95
C ILE A 62 -10.51 2.96 4.58
N LYS A 63 -9.99 1.97 5.32
CA LYS A 63 -10.83 0.96 5.99
C LYS A 63 -11.83 1.58 6.96
N VAL A 64 -11.42 2.59 7.74
CA VAL A 64 -12.33 3.34 8.62
C VAL A 64 -13.40 4.08 7.81
N THR A 65 -13.01 4.71 6.70
CA THR A 65 -13.95 5.42 5.82
C THR A 65 -14.97 4.47 5.21
N ILE A 66 -14.55 3.28 4.76
CA ILE A 66 -15.44 2.23 4.24
C ILE A 66 -16.42 1.77 5.31
N ARG A 67 -15.96 1.56 6.55
CA ARG A 67 -16.84 1.19 7.67
C ARG A 67 -17.86 2.31 7.93
N MET A 68 -17.44 3.56 8.04
CA MET A 68 -18.36 4.69 8.29
C MET A 68 -19.37 4.94 7.16
N ALA A 69 -19.09 4.44 5.96
CA ALA A 69 -19.84 4.69 4.73
C ALA A 69 -21.09 3.81 4.57
N TYR A 70 -21.62 3.18 5.64
CA TYR A 70 -22.74 2.20 5.67
C TYR A 70 -24.03 2.55 4.87
N GLY A 71 -24.10 3.68 4.14
CA GLY A 71 -25.21 4.08 3.27
C GLY A 71 -24.82 4.63 1.89
N PHE A 72 -23.57 4.54 1.42
CA PHE A 72 -23.25 4.98 0.06
C PHE A 72 -23.80 4.02 -0.99
N GLN A 73 -24.85 4.47 -1.68
CA GLN A 73 -25.46 3.73 -2.80
C GLN A 73 -24.57 3.69 -4.05
N ARG A 74 -23.58 4.59 -4.16
CA ARG A 74 -22.62 4.65 -5.28
C ARG A 74 -21.18 4.64 -4.80
N VAL A 75 -20.35 3.81 -5.43
CA VAL A 75 -18.89 3.72 -5.17
C VAL A 75 -18.17 5.05 -5.40
N THR A 76 -18.68 5.88 -6.33
CA THR A 76 -18.13 7.22 -6.60
C THR A 76 -18.14 8.10 -5.35
N ASN A 77 -19.18 8.02 -4.52
CA ASN A 77 -19.30 8.84 -3.31
C ASN A 77 -18.28 8.40 -2.25
N LEU A 78 -18.06 7.08 -2.14
CA LEU A 78 -17.03 6.51 -1.28
C LEU A 78 -15.62 6.95 -1.73
N ILE A 79 -15.34 6.92 -3.03
CA ILE A 79 -14.05 7.37 -3.59
C ILE A 79 -13.85 8.86 -3.28
N SER A 80 -14.86 9.71 -3.52
CA SER A 80 -14.77 11.14 -3.21
C SER A 80 -14.49 11.40 -1.73
N LEU A 81 -15.14 10.65 -0.82
CA LEU A 81 -14.88 10.78 0.62
C LEU A 81 -13.48 10.30 1.00
N ILE A 82 -12.98 9.23 0.38
CA ILE A 82 -11.60 8.75 0.58
C ILE A 82 -10.61 9.82 0.12
N MET A 83 -10.82 10.42 -1.06
CA MET A 83 -9.97 11.49 -1.59
C MET A 83 -10.02 12.73 -0.71
N LEU A 84 -11.20 13.09 -0.20
CA LEU A 84 -11.37 14.19 0.75
C LEU A 84 -10.57 13.96 2.03
N ARG A 85 -10.68 12.77 2.64
CA ARG A 85 -9.98 12.45 3.89
C ARG A 85 -8.48 12.27 3.68
N CYS A 86 -8.06 11.55 2.64
CA CYS A 86 -6.66 11.16 2.45
C CYS A 86 -5.85 12.17 1.62
N GLY A 87 -6.50 13.02 0.82
CA GLY A 87 -5.84 13.93 -0.12
C GLY A 87 -5.16 15.15 0.51
N GLY A 88 -5.37 15.40 1.80
CA GLY A 88 -4.74 16.53 2.49
C GLY A 88 -5.18 17.90 1.95
N LEU A 89 -6.40 17.96 1.40
CA LEU A 89 -6.97 19.21 0.88
C LEU A 89 -7.09 20.23 2.03
N ASP A 90 -6.47 21.39 1.87
CA ASP A 90 -6.66 22.55 2.75
C ASP A 90 -8.00 23.21 2.39
N ILE A 91 -9.07 22.77 3.05
CA ILE A 91 -10.42 23.32 2.83
C ILE A 91 -10.60 24.48 3.79
N ARG A 92 -10.39 25.69 3.26
CA ARG A 92 -10.72 26.92 3.97
C ARG A 92 -12.23 27.14 3.88
N LEU A 93 -12.90 27.06 5.03
CA LEU A 93 -14.31 27.41 5.11
C LEU A 93 -14.47 28.91 4.85
N PRO A 94 -15.48 29.34 4.07
CA PRO A 94 -15.78 30.75 3.92
C PRO A 94 -16.14 31.35 5.28
N GLU A 95 -15.73 32.60 5.52
CA GLU A 95 -16.11 33.29 6.75
C GLU A 95 -17.64 33.46 6.80
N PRO A 96 -18.25 33.28 7.99
CA PRO A 96 -19.68 33.43 8.12
C PRO A 96 -20.08 34.85 7.72
N VAL A 97 -20.94 34.95 6.71
CA VAL A 97 -21.54 36.21 6.30
C VAL A 97 -22.41 36.70 7.46
N SER A 98 -22.02 37.84 8.04
CA SER A 98 -22.75 38.50 9.13
C SER A 98 -24.01 39.21 8.63
#